data_AF-D3AM45-F1
#
_entry.id   AF-D3AM45-F1
#
_cell.length_a   1.000
_cell.length_b   1.000
_cell.length_c   1.000
_cell.angle_alpha   90.00
_cell.angle_beta   90.00
_cell.angle_gamma   90.00
#
_symmetry.space_group_name_H-M   'P 1'
#
loop_
_entity.id
_entity.type
_entity.pdbx_description
1 polymer ?
#
loop_
_entity_poly.entity_id
_entity_poly.type
_entity_poly.pdbx_seq_one_letter_code
_entity_poly.pdbx_strand_id
1 'polypeptide(L)'
;MSEAFNIKMVRECYYMMQLMEQQDFTFTQDDKRLLLGYAFHQRDLDCVHDAVIHIAAVREKSQEDLDSGIIEQYSIRGKSELQGKIVEYIIQLEVANINQERANKLLMEILRDKNVDYELDRMITELQKQDEEKKRENEVSRR
;
A
#
# COMPACT_ATOMS: atom_id res chain seq x y z
N MET A 1 -15.52 -26.20 -2.15
CA MET A 1 -15.48 -25.09 -3.11
C MET A 1 -14.40 -24.14 -2.64
N SER A 2 -13.43 -23.84 -3.51
CA SER A 2 -12.32 -22.92 -3.20
C SER A 2 -12.89 -21.52 -3.00
N GLU A 3 -12.94 -21.05 -1.75
CA GLU A 3 -13.14 -19.63 -1.45
C GLU A 3 -11.89 -18.91 -1.96
N ALA A 4 -11.96 -18.41 -3.19
CA ALA A 4 -10.88 -17.59 -3.73
C ALA A 4 -10.72 -16.37 -2.84
N PHE A 5 -9.58 -16.28 -2.15
CA PHE A 5 -9.20 -15.15 -1.31
C PHE A 5 -9.38 -13.84 -2.08
N ASN A 6 -10.24 -12.94 -1.60
CA ASN A 6 -10.58 -11.74 -2.36
C ASN A 6 -9.64 -10.58 -2.03
N ILE A 7 -8.36 -10.79 -2.34
CA ILE A 7 -7.27 -9.80 -2.18
C ILE A 7 -7.62 -8.49 -2.89
N LYS A 8 -8.30 -8.56 -4.04
CA LYS A 8 -8.77 -7.37 -4.75
C LYS A 8 -9.65 -6.49 -3.85
N MET A 9 -10.63 -7.07 -3.15
CA MET A 9 -11.52 -6.29 -2.27
C MET A 9 -10.78 -5.67 -1.09
N VAL A 10 -9.74 -6.33 -0.56
CA VAL A 10 -8.86 -5.73 0.45
C VAL A 10 -8.15 -4.50 -0.09
N ARG A 11 -7.64 -4.54 -1.33
CA ARG A 11 -7.00 -3.37 -1.96
C ARG A 11 -7.98 -2.24 -2.16
N GLU A 12 -9.17 -2.51 -2.69
CA GLU A 12 -10.20 -1.48 -2.90
C GLU A 12 -10.63 -0.85 -1.57
N CYS A 13 -10.86 -1.67 -0.53
CA CYS A 13 -11.17 -1.20 0.81
C CYS A 13 -10.06 -0.29 1.36
N TYR A 14 -8.80 -0.70 1.22
CA TYR A 14 -7.65 0.09 1.66
C TYR A 14 -7.56 1.45 0.95
N TYR A 15 -7.74 1.45 -0.38
CA TYR A 15 -7.71 2.69 -1.15
C TYR A 15 -8.87 3.60 -0.82
N MET A 16 -10.07 3.06 -0.63
CA MET A 16 -11.21 3.87 -0.24
C MET A 16 -11.03 4.51 1.14
N MET A 17 -10.60 3.73 2.14
CA MET A 17 -10.32 4.29 3.48
C MET A 17 -9.32 5.44 3.39
N GLN A 18 -8.24 5.27 2.63
CA GLN A 18 -7.25 6.32 2.49
C GLN A 18 -7.77 7.54 1.71
N LEU A 19 -8.59 7.36 0.68
CA LEU A 19 -9.26 8.47 0.00
C LEU A 19 -10.12 9.27 0.98
N MET A 20 -10.80 8.59 1.90
CA MET A 20 -11.57 9.24 2.95
C MET A 20 -10.68 9.92 4.00
N GLU A 21 -9.54 9.31 4.38
CA GLU A 21 -8.55 9.95 5.26
C GLU A 21 -7.95 11.22 4.64
N GLN A 22 -7.83 11.28 3.32
CA GLN A 22 -7.44 12.50 2.60
C GLN A 22 -8.52 13.59 2.61
N GLN A 23 -9.77 13.24 2.95
CA GLN A 23 -10.91 14.14 3.11
C GLN A 23 -11.25 14.34 4.61
N ASP A 24 -10.26 14.20 5.50
CA ASP A 24 -10.36 14.42 6.95
C ASP A 24 -11.24 13.43 7.74
N PHE A 25 -11.63 12.29 7.16
CA PHE A 25 -12.25 11.20 7.93
C PHE A 25 -11.18 10.42 8.73
N THR A 26 -11.54 9.94 9.91
CA THR A 26 -10.63 9.20 10.79
C THR A 26 -11.06 7.76 10.96
N PHE A 27 -10.12 6.82 10.78
CA PHE A 27 -10.30 5.41 11.10
C PHE A 27 -9.26 4.95 12.13
N THR A 28 -9.73 4.30 13.18
CA THR A 28 -8.85 3.64 14.16
C THR A 28 -8.23 2.37 13.56
N GLN A 29 -7.24 1.80 14.24
CA GLN A 29 -6.65 0.52 13.81
C GLN A 29 -7.66 -0.63 13.86
N ASP A 30 -8.58 -0.62 14.82
CA ASP A 30 -9.61 -1.64 14.93
C ASP A 30 -10.64 -1.51 13.81
N ASP A 31 -11.00 -0.29 13.41
CA ASP A 31 -11.87 -0.05 12.24
C ASP A 31 -11.23 -0.62 10.98
N LYS A 32 -9.94 -0.31 10.75
CA LYS A 32 -9.18 -0.80 9.60
C LYS A 32 -9.13 -2.32 9.59
N ARG A 33 -8.85 -2.94 10.74
CA ARG A 33 -8.82 -4.40 10.88
C ARG A 33 -10.19 -5.03 10.58
N LEU A 34 -11.27 -4.45 11.10
CA LEU A 34 -12.64 -4.90 10.87
C LEU A 34 -13.02 -4.79 9.38
N LEU A 35 -12.77 -3.62 8.77
CA LEU A 35 -13.09 -3.34 7.36
C LEU A 35 -12.31 -4.23 6.39
N LEU A 36 -10.99 -4.36 6.57
CA LEU A 36 -10.17 -5.22 5.72
C LEU A 36 -10.54 -6.70 5.91
N GLY A 37 -10.85 -7.10 7.14
CA GLY A 37 -11.38 -8.44 7.46
C GLY A 37 -12.71 -8.71 6.78
N TYR A 38 -13.63 -7.75 6.81
CA TYR A 38 -14.91 -7.82 6.11
C TYR A 38 -14.72 -7.92 4.60
N ALA A 39 -13.93 -7.01 4.02
CA ALA A 39 -13.68 -6.90 2.59
C ALA A 39 -13.09 -8.18 2.00
N PHE A 40 -12.20 -8.86 2.72
CA PHE A 40 -11.60 -10.12 2.29
C PHE A 40 -12.62 -11.24 1.98
N HIS A 41 -13.83 -11.17 2.59
CA HIS A 41 -14.90 -12.14 2.39
C HIS A 41 -15.98 -11.67 1.42
N GLN A 42 -15.91 -10.42 0.97
CA GLN A 42 -16.88 -9.89 0.04
C GLN A 42 -16.52 -10.27 -1.39
N ARG A 43 -17.54 -10.32 -2.24
CA ARG A 43 -17.41 -10.41 -3.70
C ARG A 43 -17.93 -9.17 -4.40
N ASP A 44 -18.79 -8.43 -3.72
CA ASP A 44 -19.40 -7.21 -4.20
C ASP A 44 -18.62 -6.01 -3.67
N LEU A 45 -18.24 -5.12 -4.60
CA LEU A 45 -17.49 -3.92 -4.28
C LEU A 45 -18.37 -2.90 -3.57
N ASP A 46 -19.66 -2.82 -3.93
CA ASP A 46 -20.58 -1.84 -3.36
C ASP A 46 -20.78 -2.10 -1.86
N CYS A 47 -20.90 -3.36 -1.45
CA CYS A 47 -20.95 -3.75 -0.04
C CYS A 47 -19.70 -3.32 0.75
N VAL A 48 -18.52 -3.40 0.14
CA VAL A 48 -17.26 -2.96 0.77
C VAL A 48 -17.28 -1.45 0.92
N HIS A 49 -17.70 -0.73 -0.11
CA HIS A 49 -17.79 0.72 -0.07
C HIS A 49 -18.79 1.23 0.97
N ASP A 50 -19.98 0.63 1.01
CA ASP A 50 -21.02 0.95 1.99
C ASP A 50 -20.53 0.73 3.42
N ALA A 51 -19.77 -0.34 3.68
CA ALA A 51 -19.18 -0.60 4.98
C ALA A 51 -18.20 0.50 5.41
N VAL A 52 -17.31 0.92 4.51
CA VAL A 52 -16.34 1.99 4.77
C VAL A 52 -17.06 3.31 5.05
N ILE A 53 -18.05 3.67 4.22
CA ILE A 53 -18.85 4.90 4.41
C ILE A 53 -19.61 4.86 5.74
N HIS A 54 -20.23 3.73 6.07
CA HIS A 54 -21.01 3.60 7.30
C HIS A 54 -20.12 3.77 8.53
N ILE A 55 -18.96 3.11 8.58
CA ILE A 55 -18.03 3.24 9.71
C ILE A 55 -17.48 4.67 9.81
N ALA A 56 -17.15 5.31 8.68
CA ALA A 56 -16.71 6.69 8.66
C ALA A 56 -17.78 7.65 9.21
N ALA A 57 -19.03 7.49 8.77
CA ALA A 57 -20.16 8.31 9.23
C ALA A 57 -20.47 8.11 10.71
N VAL A 58 -20.25 6.90 11.24
CA VAL A 58 -20.38 6.61 12.67
C VAL A 58 -19.27 7.32 13.45
N ARG A 59 -18.02 7.25 12.99
CA ARG A 59 -16.86 7.92 13.62
C ARG A 59 -16.97 9.45 13.61
N GLU A 60 -17.60 10.00 12.58
CA GLU A 60 -17.88 11.44 12.50
C GLU A 60 -18.90 11.88 13.55
N LYS A 61 -19.91 11.05 13.84
CA LYS A 61 -20.94 11.33 14.84
C LYS A 61 -20.50 11.00 16.27
N SER A 62 -19.64 10.00 16.44
CA SER A 62 -19.14 9.53 17.72
C SER A 62 -17.65 9.27 17.65
N GLN A 63 -16.88 9.99 18.46
CA GLN A 63 -15.45 9.69 18.64
C GLN A 63 -15.20 8.49 19.56
N GLU A 64 -16.24 7.90 20.14
CA GLU A 64 -16.14 6.71 20.98
C GLU A 64 -15.97 5.44 20.13
N ASP A 65 -15.71 4.32 20.81
CA ASP A 65 -15.60 3.00 20.18
C ASP A 65 -16.86 2.64 19.40
N LEU A 66 -16.69 1.86 18.33
CA LEU A 66 -17.83 1.38 17.55
C LEU A 66 -18.79 0.60 18.46
N ASP A 67 -20.08 0.92 18.36
CA ASP A 67 -21.12 0.16 19.04
C ASP A 67 -21.04 -1.32 18.69
N SER A 68 -21.30 -2.19 19.66
CA SER A 68 -21.22 -3.65 19.50
C SER A 68 -22.07 -4.16 18.33
N GLY A 69 -23.21 -3.51 18.04
CA GLY A 69 -24.05 -3.84 16.89
C GLY A 69 -23.36 -3.63 15.54
N ILE A 70 -22.54 -2.58 15.41
CA ILE A 70 -21.78 -2.29 14.18
C ILE A 70 -20.63 -3.28 14.04
N ILE A 71 -19.92 -3.54 15.13
CA ILE A 71 -18.85 -4.55 15.15
C ILE A 71 -19.40 -5.92 14.74
N GLU A 72 -20.55 -6.31 15.29
CA GLU A 72 -21.18 -7.59 14.94
C GLU A 72 -21.62 -7.66 13.47
N GLN A 73 -22.11 -6.55 12.89
CA GLN A 73 -22.57 -6.49 11.50
C GLN A 73 -21.45 -6.83 10.50
N TYR A 74 -20.23 -6.34 10.76
CA TYR A 74 -19.09 -6.52 9.85
C TYR A 74 -18.15 -7.67 10.28
N SER A 75 -18.40 -8.29 11.43
CA SER A 75 -17.62 -9.42 11.92
C SER A 75 -17.88 -10.70 11.13
N ILE A 76 -16.80 -11.41 10.80
CA ILE A 76 -16.87 -12.69 10.10
C ILE A 76 -16.92 -13.84 11.11
N ARG A 77 -18.07 -14.51 11.20
CA ARG A 77 -18.31 -15.62 12.14
C ARG A 77 -17.98 -16.99 11.52
N GLY A 78 -17.84 -18.01 12.39
CA GLY A 78 -17.79 -19.42 11.98
C GLY A 78 -16.42 -19.93 11.53
N LYS A 79 -15.34 -19.18 11.78
CA LYS A 79 -13.97 -19.60 11.47
C LYS A 79 -13.29 -20.24 12.67
N SER A 80 -12.41 -21.21 12.41
CA SER A 80 -11.47 -21.67 13.43
C SER A 80 -10.43 -20.59 13.75
N GLU A 81 -9.83 -20.66 14.93
CA GLU A 81 -8.77 -19.73 15.34
C GLU A 81 -7.60 -19.69 14.33
N LEU A 82 -7.19 -20.87 13.84
CA LEU A 82 -6.13 -20.99 12.84
C LEU A 82 -6.52 -20.32 11.52
N GLN A 83 -7.75 -20.52 11.05
CA GLN A 83 -8.25 -19.84 9.85
C GLN A 83 -8.28 -18.32 10.02
N GLY A 84 -8.68 -17.83 11.20
CA GLY A 84 -8.64 -16.42 11.54
C GLY A 84 -7.23 -15.83 11.42
N LYS A 85 -6.24 -16.50 12.02
CA LYS A 85 -4.82 -16.10 11.97
C LYS A 85 -4.24 -16.11 10.56
N ILE A 86 -4.57 -17.14 9.76
CA ILE A 86 -4.13 -17.22 8.35
C ILE A 86 -4.68 -16.04 7.56
N VAL A 87 -5.98 -15.74 7.70
CA VAL A 87 -6.62 -14.62 6.98
C VAL A 87 -6.03 -13.28 7.41
N GLU A 88 -5.85 -13.06 8.72
CA GLU A 88 -5.21 -11.86 9.23
C GLU A 88 -3.81 -11.66 8.64
N TYR A 89 -3.01 -12.74 8.58
CA TYR A 89 -1.67 -12.68 8.00
C TYR A 89 -1.69 -12.36 6.49
N ILE A 90 -2.61 -12.94 5.72
CA ILE A 90 -2.77 -12.64 4.29
C ILE A 90 -3.12 -11.15 4.10
N ILE A 91 -4.04 -10.62 4.91
CA ILE A 91 -4.43 -9.19 4.85
C ILE A 91 -3.23 -8.29 5.18
N GLN A 92 -2.48 -8.61 6.23
CA GLN A 92 -1.29 -7.84 6.62
C GLN A 92 -0.23 -7.82 5.52
N LEU A 93 0.03 -8.97 4.88
CA LEU A 93 0.93 -9.06 3.73
C LEU A 93 0.45 -8.18 2.57
N GLU A 94 -0.86 -8.18 2.28
CA GLU A 94 -1.38 -7.36 1.21
C GLU A 94 -1.26 -5.86 1.49
N VAL A 95 -1.55 -5.43 2.72
CA VAL A 95 -1.34 -4.03 3.14
C VAL A 95 0.13 -3.63 3.02
N ALA A 96 1.05 -4.52 3.40
CA ALA A 96 2.49 -4.29 3.22
C ALA A 96 2.87 -4.14 1.74
N ASN A 97 2.33 -4.99 0.86
CA ASN A 97 2.54 -4.92 -0.58
C ASN A 97 2.06 -3.57 -1.15
N ILE A 98 0.85 -3.12 -0.79
CA ILE A 98 0.31 -1.83 -1.24
C ILE A 98 1.23 -0.68 -0.83
N ASN A 99 1.71 -0.69 0.42
CA ASN A 99 2.58 0.35 0.93
C ASN A 99 3.96 0.34 0.25
N GLN A 100 4.51 -0.84 -0.04
CA GLN A 100 5.75 -0.98 -0.79
C GLN A 100 5.62 -0.46 -2.22
N GLU A 101 4.54 -0.81 -2.93
CA GLU A 101 4.27 -0.31 -4.28
C GLU A 101 4.20 1.23 -4.31
N ARG A 102 3.62 1.84 -3.28
CA ARG A 102 3.56 3.29 -3.15
C ARG A 102 4.90 3.93 -2.85
N ALA A 103 5.66 3.36 -1.93
CA ALA A 103 7.01 3.83 -1.63
C ALA A 103 7.88 3.79 -2.90
N ASN A 104 7.75 2.74 -3.70
CA ASN A 104 8.45 2.61 -4.98
C ASN A 104 8.03 3.69 -5.99
N LYS A 105 6.72 3.99 -6.10
CA LYS A 105 6.23 5.06 -6.99
C LYS A 105 6.75 6.43 -6.56
N LEU A 106 6.66 6.76 -5.27
CA LEU A 106 7.18 8.01 -4.74
C LEU A 106 8.69 8.14 -4.94
N LEU A 107 9.45 7.04 -4.77
CA LEU A 107 10.88 7.03 -5.04
C LEU A 107 11.18 7.33 -6.51
N MET A 108 10.44 6.74 -7.45
CA MET A 108 10.60 7.03 -8.88
C MET A 108 10.29 8.50 -9.21
N GLU A 109 9.27 9.08 -8.59
CA GLU A 109 8.94 10.51 -8.75
C GLU A 109 10.08 11.40 -8.24
N ILE A 110 10.61 11.13 -7.05
CA ILE A 110 11.73 11.89 -6.48
C ILE A 110 13.00 11.79 -7.35
N LEU A 111 13.32 10.59 -7.85
CA LEU A 111 14.49 10.39 -8.72
C LEU A 111 14.35 11.16 -10.04
N ARG A 112 13.14 11.17 -10.62
CA ARG A 112 12.83 11.95 -11.81
C ARG A 112 12.93 13.45 -11.55
N ASP A 113 12.34 13.94 -10.46
CA ASP A 113 12.36 15.38 -10.11
C ASP A 113 13.78 15.89 -9.86
N LYS A 114 14.63 15.05 -9.28
CA LYS A 114 16.06 15.34 -9.07
C LYS A 114 16.92 15.15 -10.32
N ASN A 115 16.32 14.75 -11.44
CA ASN A 115 17.01 14.49 -12.71
C ASN A 115 18.21 13.54 -12.54
N VAL A 116 18.09 12.56 -11.62
CA VAL A 116 19.21 11.69 -11.22
C VAL A 116 19.71 10.86 -12.38
N ASP A 117 18.83 10.43 -13.28
CA ASP A 117 19.22 9.69 -14.49
C ASP A 117 20.19 10.52 -15.36
N TYR A 118 19.89 11.80 -15.55
CA TYR A 118 20.77 12.71 -16.29
C TYR A 118 22.10 12.97 -15.56
N GLU A 119 22.06 13.14 -14.24
CA GLU A 119 23.29 13.32 -13.44
C GLU A 119 24.18 12.07 -13.50
N LEU A 120 23.60 10.88 -13.41
CA LEU A 120 24.30 9.61 -13.53
C LEU A 120 24.92 9.43 -14.93
N ASP A 121 24.17 9.70 -15.99
CA ASP A 121 24.68 9.63 -17.37
C ASP A 121 25.83 10.62 -17.60
N ARG A 122 25.72 11.83 -17.06
CA ARG A 122 26.78 12.83 -17.11
C ARG A 122 28.04 12.35 -16.38
N MET A 123 27.90 11.82 -15.16
CA MET A 123 29.03 11.29 -14.38
C MET A 123 29.72 10.12 -15.10
N ILE A 124 28.94 9.21 -15.70
CA ILE A 124 29.48 8.09 -16.48
C ILE A 124 30.29 8.62 -17.67
N THR A 125 29.75 9.61 -18.38
CA THR A 125 30.43 10.23 -19.54
C THR A 125 31.73 10.91 -19.13
N GLU A 126 31.74 11.66 -18.01
CA GLU A 126 32.94 12.31 -17.48
C GLU A 126 34.00 11.27 -17.07
N LEU A 127 33.61 10.18 -16.41
CA LEU A 127 34.52 9.09 -16.04
C LEU A 127 35.13 8.38 -17.26
N GLN A 128 34.32 8.11 -18.30
CA GLN A 128 34.80 7.50 -19.54
C GLN A 128 35.83 8.41 -20.24
N LYS A 129 35.58 9.72 -20.27
CA LYS A 129 36.51 10.69 -20.86
C LYS A 129 37.84 10.73 -20.11
N GLN A 130 37.80 10.73 -18.77
CA GLN A 130 39.02 10.68 -17.95
C GLN A 130 39.82 9.40 -18.16
N ASP A 131 39.15 8.25 -18.34
CA ASP A 131 39.81 6.98 -18.61
C ASP A 131 40.47 6.97 -20.01
N GLU A 132 39.82 7.54 -21.02
CA GLU A 132 40.43 7.71 -22.35
C GLU A 132 41.63 8.67 -22.33
N GLU A 133 41.54 9.80 -21.64
CA GLU A 133 42.65 10.74 -21.51
C GLU A 133 43.86 10.08 -20.83
N LYS A 134 43.65 9.34 -19.73
CA LYS A 134 44.70 8.57 -19.06
C LYS A 134 45.32 7.50 -19.95
N LYS A 135 44.52 6.81 -20.78
CA LYS A 135 45.03 5.82 -21.74
C LYS A 135 45.94 6.48 -22.78
N ARG A 136 45.53 7.62 -23.33
CA ARG A 136 46.33 8.38 -24.31
C ARG A 136 47.63 8.90 -23.69
N GLU A 137 47.59 9.45 -22.48
CA GLU A 137 48.80 9.92 -21.77
C GLU A 137 49.80 8.78 -21.54
N ASN A 138 49.33 7.62 -21.09
CA ASN A 138 50.16 6.44 -20.87
C ASN A 138 50.78 5.87 -22.16
N GLU A 139 50.08 5.99 -23.30
CA GLU A 139 50.64 5.59 -24.61
C GLU A 139 51.69 6.58 -25.11
N VAL A 140 51.52 7.87 -24.86
CA VAL A 140 52.50 8.92 -25.22
C VAL A 140 53.76 8.79 -24.37
N SER A 141 53.67 8.49 -23.07
CA SER A 141 54.84 8.30 -22.21
C SER A 141 55.60 6.98 -22.44
N ARG A 142 55.05 6.05 -23.22
CA ARG A 142 55.71 4.77 -23.58
C ARG A 142 56.43 4.82 -24.94
N ARG A 143 56.31 5.92 -25.69
CA ARG A 143 57.02 6.17 -26.96
C ARG A 143 58.22 7.08 -26.72
#